data_AF-A0A8S0HD84-F1
#
_entry.id   AF-A0A8S0HD84-F1
#
_cell.length_a   1.000
_cell.length_b   1.000
_cell.length_c   1.000
_cell.angle_alpha   90.00
_cell.angle_beta   90.00
_cell.angle_gamma   90.00
#
_symmetry.space_group_name_H-M   'P 1'
#
loop_
_entity.id
_entity.type
_entity.pdbx_description
1 polymer ?
#
loop_
_entity_poly.entity_id
_entity_poly.type
_entity_poly.pdbx_seq_one_letter_code
_entity_poly.pdbx_strand_id
1 'polypeptide(L)'
;MRTVPGTDKAFTYNIDSLAVFKLKADRKGDIAAQQDLAKVALGKDFQKVFSINKGSIPVRTDMLNDMSAEGFDSCAQASAKDFLADEKTGGLQPSMAHNMATSLAVQGAIFDVVTNFMNDKDADPAKASAQLASAVKAAQ
;
A
#
# COMPACT_ATOMS: atom_id res chain seq x y z
N MET A 1 -6.43 -16.57 -5.93
CA MET A 1 -5.77 -16.17 -4.67
C MET A 1 -6.74 -16.41 -3.52
N ARG A 2 -6.31 -16.91 -2.36
CA ARG A 2 -7.16 -17.00 -1.17
C ARG A 2 -6.90 -15.77 -0.32
N THR A 3 -7.95 -15.04 0.05
CA THR A 3 -7.86 -13.94 1.01
C THR A 3 -7.52 -14.48 2.40
N VAL A 4 -7.07 -13.60 3.29
CA VAL A 4 -6.98 -13.95 4.71
C VAL A 4 -8.40 -14.26 5.20
N PRO A 5 -8.64 -15.39 5.90
CA PRO A 5 -9.97 -15.75 6.36
C PRO A 5 -10.62 -14.63 7.18
N GLY A 6 -11.87 -14.26 6.84
CA GLY A 6 -12.62 -13.19 7.50
C GLY A 6 -12.39 -11.77 6.95
N THR A 7 -11.59 -11.62 5.88
CA THR A 7 -11.33 -10.31 5.24
C THR A 7 -11.87 -10.23 3.81
N ASP A 8 -12.89 -11.02 3.47
CA ASP A 8 -13.47 -11.12 2.11
C ASP A 8 -14.19 -9.86 1.63
N LYS A 9 -14.37 -8.86 2.51
CA LYS A 9 -15.03 -7.57 2.22
C LYS A 9 -14.14 -6.37 2.55
N ALA A 10 -12.84 -6.59 2.63
CA ALA A 10 -11.87 -5.55 2.95
C ALA A 10 -10.60 -5.73 2.13
N PHE A 11 -10.20 -4.65 1.46
CA PHE A 11 -8.96 -4.57 0.72
C PHE A 11 -8.02 -3.64 1.48
N THR A 12 -7.01 -4.22 2.14
CA THR A 12 -5.97 -3.44 2.82
C THR A 12 -4.89 -3.04 1.83
N TYR A 13 -4.92 -1.81 1.33
CA TYR A 13 -4.02 -1.37 0.27
C TYR A 13 -2.69 -0.84 0.80
N ASN A 14 -1.63 -1.04 0.01
CA ASN A 14 -0.41 -0.24 0.02
C ASN A 14 -0.25 0.45 -1.34
N ILE A 15 0.38 1.62 -1.37
CA ILE A 15 0.62 2.36 -2.61
C ILE A 15 2.08 2.81 -2.61
N ASP A 16 2.90 2.18 -3.45
CA ASP A 16 4.26 2.63 -3.71
C ASP A 16 4.21 3.94 -4.51
N SER A 17 4.77 5.02 -3.95
CA SER A 17 4.76 6.35 -4.55
C SER A 17 6.17 6.92 -4.68
N LEU A 18 6.39 7.68 -5.76
CA LEU A 18 7.65 8.37 -6.01
C LEU A 18 7.50 9.85 -5.63
N ALA A 19 8.12 10.24 -4.51
CA ALA A 19 8.21 11.64 -4.13
C ALA A 19 9.31 12.35 -4.93
N VAL A 20 8.93 13.36 -5.71
CA VAL A 20 9.87 14.16 -6.52
C VAL A 20 10.27 15.40 -5.74
N PHE A 21 11.53 15.49 -5.35
CA PHE A 21 12.05 16.62 -4.58
C PHE A 21 12.20 17.88 -5.45
N LYS A 22 11.81 19.02 -4.88
CA LYS A 22 12.00 20.33 -5.51
C LYS A 22 13.48 20.61 -5.70
N LEU A 23 13.87 20.87 -6.96
CA LEU A 23 15.23 21.26 -7.32
C LEU A 23 15.37 22.79 -7.42
N LYS A 24 16.61 23.26 -7.36
CA LYS A 24 16.95 24.66 -7.66
C LYS A 24 16.67 24.97 -9.14
N ALA A 25 16.21 26.18 -9.43
CA ALA A 25 15.70 26.57 -10.75
C ALA A 25 16.76 26.58 -11.87
N ASP A 26 18.04 26.64 -11.52
CA ASP A 26 19.18 26.54 -12.44
C ASP A 26 19.40 25.10 -12.97
N ARG A 27 18.85 24.08 -12.29
CA ARG A 27 18.92 22.66 -12.70
C ARG A 27 17.87 22.27 -13.74
N LYS A 28 17.78 23.04 -14.83
CA LYS A 28 16.72 22.88 -15.85
C LYS A 28 16.65 21.47 -16.44
N GLY A 29 17.80 20.85 -16.75
CA GLY A 29 17.84 19.50 -17.32
C GLY A 29 17.30 18.43 -16.37
N ASP A 30 17.61 18.55 -15.07
CA ASP A 30 17.13 17.60 -14.06
C ASP A 30 15.64 17.78 -13.76
N ILE A 31 15.16 19.02 -13.79
CA ILE A 31 13.72 19.33 -13.68
C ILE A 31 12.97 18.68 -14.86
N ALA A 32 13.51 18.78 -16.08
CA ALA A 32 12.93 18.10 -17.24
C ALA A 32 12.95 16.57 -17.07
N ALA A 33 14.05 16.00 -16.57
CA ALA A 33 14.12 14.56 -16.29
C ALA A 33 13.13 14.09 -15.21
N GLN A 34 12.87 14.90 -14.18
CA GLN A 34 11.83 14.63 -13.17
C GLN A 34 10.42 14.63 -13.79
N GLN A 35 10.15 15.51 -14.75
CA GLN A 35 8.88 15.53 -15.48
C GLN A 35 8.73 14.31 -16.38
N ASP A 36 9.80 13.90 -17.07
CA ASP A 36 9.81 12.66 -17.86
C ASP A 36 9.59 11.43 -17.00
N LEU A 37 10.21 11.36 -15.81
CA LEU A 37 9.96 10.28 -14.85
C LEU A 37 8.48 10.20 -14.46
N ALA A 38 7.85 11.33 -14.12
CA ALA A 38 6.43 11.36 -13.77
C ALA A 38 5.52 10.91 -14.93
N LYS A 39 5.85 11.33 -16.15
CA LYS A 39 5.13 10.92 -17.36
C LYS A 39 5.25 9.42 -17.62
N VAL A 40 6.46 8.86 -17.52
CA VAL A 40 6.71 7.44 -17.74
C VAL A 40 6.06 6.60 -16.64
N ALA A 41 6.18 7.01 -15.38
CA ALA A 41 5.66 6.26 -14.24
C ALA A 41 4.14 5.99 -14.33
N LEU A 42 3.37 6.91 -14.92
CA LEU A 42 1.93 6.74 -15.15
C LEU A 42 1.58 6.33 -16.59
N GLY A 43 2.58 6.07 -17.43
CA GLY A 43 2.39 5.54 -18.77
C GLY A 43 1.85 4.11 -18.75
N LYS A 44 0.98 3.76 -19.69
CA LYS A 44 0.32 2.44 -19.75
C LYS A 44 1.33 1.30 -19.85
N ASP A 45 2.33 1.42 -20.71
CA ASP A 45 3.37 0.40 -20.90
C ASP A 45 4.18 0.16 -19.64
N PHE A 46 4.59 1.24 -18.96
CA PHE A 46 5.32 1.14 -17.70
C PHE A 46 4.44 0.51 -16.62
N GLN A 47 3.20 1.00 -16.44
CA GLN A 47 2.26 0.47 -15.45
C GLN A 47 1.99 -1.02 -15.64
N LYS A 48 1.88 -1.48 -16.89
CA LYS A 48 1.75 -2.90 -17.22
C LYS A 48 3.00 -3.69 -16.80
N VAL A 49 4.17 -3.35 -17.36
CA VAL A 49 5.39 -4.15 -17.17
C VAL A 49 5.85 -4.10 -15.71
N PHE A 50 5.82 -2.92 -15.09
CA PHE A 50 6.21 -2.76 -13.69
C PHE A 50 5.31 -3.56 -12.76
N SER A 51 3.99 -3.42 -12.88
CA SER A 51 3.05 -4.05 -11.94
C SER A 51 3.05 -5.57 -12.06
N ILE A 52 3.17 -6.10 -13.29
CA ILE A 52 3.33 -7.55 -13.51
C ILE A 52 4.57 -8.08 -12.79
N ASN A 53 5.72 -7.43 -12.97
CA ASN A 53 6.97 -7.89 -12.35
C ASN A 53 7.00 -7.65 -10.83
N LYS A 54 6.32 -6.62 -10.35
CA LYS A 54 6.20 -6.29 -8.92
C LYS A 54 5.20 -7.20 -8.19
N GLY A 55 4.32 -7.88 -8.92
CA GLY A 55 3.22 -8.65 -8.36
C GLY A 55 2.07 -7.78 -7.83
N SER A 56 1.93 -6.55 -8.33
CA SER A 56 0.88 -5.60 -7.95
C SER A 56 -0.14 -5.41 -9.08
N ILE A 57 -1.26 -4.76 -8.75
CA ILE A 57 -2.17 -4.19 -9.77
C ILE A 57 -1.68 -2.79 -10.17
N PRO A 58 -1.96 -2.30 -11.39
CA PRO A 58 -1.61 -0.94 -11.79
C PRO A 58 -2.49 0.08 -11.07
N VAL A 59 -1.97 1.28 -10.80
CA VAL A 59 -2.75 2.37 -10.18
C VAL A 59 -3.75 3.01 -11.18
N ARG A 60 -3.55 2.73 -12.46
CA ARG A 60 -4.37 3.21 -13.57
C ARG A 60 -5.73 2.51 -13.59
N THR A 61 -6.78 3.25 -13.27
CA THR A 61 -8.16 2.73 -13.21
C THR A 61 -8.69 2.30 -14.57
N ASP A 62 -8.20 2.86 -15.68
CA ASP A 62 -8.55 2.43 -17.03
C ASP A 62 -8.05 1.01 -17.33
N MET A 63 -6.96 0.57 -16.68
CA MET A 63 -6.41 -0.78 -16.84
C MET A 63 -7.09 -1.81 -15.91
N LEU A 64 -7.56 -1.38 -14.73
CA LEU A 64 -8.19 -2.28 -13.75
C LEU A 64 -9.44 -2.98 -14.29
N ASN A 65 -10.13 -2.36 -15.24
CA ASN A 65 -11.34 -2.93 -15.84
C ASN A 65 -11.06 -4.03 -16.87
N ASP A 66 -9.84 -4.13 -17.39
CA ASP A 66 -9.47 -5.13 -18.42
C ASP A 66 -8.06 -5.71 -18.19
N MET A 67 -7.83 -6.15 -16.96
CA MET A 67 -6.56 -6.76 -16.54
C MET A 67 -6.13 -7.95 -17.43
N SER A 68 -7.09 -8.69 -17.99
CA SER A 68 -6.79 -9.81 -18.89
C SER A 68 -6.27 -9.34 -20.25
N ALA A 69 -6.88 -8.32 -20.88
CA ALA A 69 -6.34 -7.77 -22.13
C ALA A 69 -4.98 -7.09 -21.91
N GLU A 70 -4.76 -6.54 -20.71
CA GLU A 70 -3.46 -6.01 -20.31
C GLU A 70 -2.42 -7.11 -20.01
N GLY A 71 -2.79 -8.39 -20.01
CA GLY A 71 -1.86 -9.53 -19.83
C GLY A 71 -1.46 -9.80 -18.38
N PHE A 72 -2.26 -9.35 -17.41
CA PHE A 72 -2.05 -9.70 -16.00
C PHE A 72 -2.52 -11.13 -15.71
N ASP A 73 -1.87 -11.77 -14.75
CA ASP A 73 -2.21 -13.13 -14.33
C ASP A 73 -3.54 -13.21 -13.55
N SER A 74 -3.99 -14.42 -13.25
CA SER A 74 -5.24 -14.64 -12.50
C SER A 74 -5.24 -14.07 -11.08
N CYS A 75 -4.08 -13.90 -10.45
CA CYS A 75 -3.97 -13.35 -9.10
C CYS A 75 -4.16 -11.84 -9.13
N ALA A 76 -3.51 -11.13 -10.05
CA ALA A 76 -3.69 -9.71 -10.26
C ALA A 76 -5.12 -9.37 -10.75
N GLN A 77 -5.70 -10.19 -11.61
CA GLN A 77 -7.12 -10.06 -12.01
C GLN A 77 -8.07 -10.20 -10.81
N ALA A 78 -7.84 -11.19 -9.95
CA ALA A 78 -8.63 -11.35 -8.71
C ALA A 78 -8.44 -10.14 -7.78
N SER A 79 -7.20 -9.69 -7.57
CA SER A 79 -6.90 -8.51 -6.75
C SER A 79 -7.59 -7.24 -7.28
N ALA A 80 -7.62 -7.03 -8.59
CA ALA A 80 -8.31 -5.87 -9.19
C ALA A 80 -9.84 -5.97 -9.01
N LYS A 81 -10.40 -7.17 -9.17
CA LYS A 81 -11.83 -7.42 -8.92
C LYS A 81 -12.20 -7.11 -7.47
N ASP A 82 -11.40 -7.60 -6.52
CA ASP A 82 -11.63 -7.39 -5.08
C ASP A 82 -11.49 -5.89 -4.73
N PHE A 83 -10.45 -5.23 -5.26
CA PHE A 83 -10.28 -3.77 -5.12
C PHE A 83 -11.51 -2.99 -5.62
N LEU A 84 -11.99 -3.27 -6.84
CA LEU A 84 -13.16 -2.60 -7.43
C LEU A 84 -14.48 -2.95 -6.73
N ALA A 85 -14.57 -4.11 -6.07
CA ALA A 85 -15.73 -4.49 -5.27
C ALA A 85 -15.76 -3.71 -3.95
N ASP A 86 -14.63 -3.65 -3.25
CA ASP A 86 -14.49 -3.00 -1.95
C ASP A 86 -14.49 -1.47 -2.04
N GLU A 87 -14.08 -0.90 -3.18
CA GLU A 87 -14.25 0.53 -3.49
C GLU A 87 -15.72 0.97 -3.35
N LYS A 88 -16.66 0.11 -3.77
CA LYS A 88 -18.10 0.43 -3.79
C LYS A 88 -18.76 0.33 -2.41
N THR A 89 -18.14 -0.38 -1.47
CA THR A 89 -18.69 -0.67 -0.15
C THR A 89 -18.01 0.10 0.97
N GLY A 90 -16.93 0.84 0.67
CA GLY A 90 -16.06 1.44 1.69
C GLY A 90 -15.08 0.44 2.31
N GLY A 91 -14.91 -0.73 1.70
CA GLY A 91 -13.99 -1.79 2.15
C GLY A 91 -12.51 -1.50 1.86
N LEU A 92 -12.18 -0.43 1.13
CA LEU A 92 -10.79 0.00 0.95
C LEU A 92 -10.24 0.61 2.23
N GLN A 93 -9.27 -0.06 2.84
CA GLN A 93 -8.66 0.36 4.10
C GLN A 93 -7.15 0.58 3.92
N PRO A 94 -6.58 1.69 4.41
CA PRO A 94 -5.15 1.92 4.33
C PRO A 94 -4.40 0.91 5.22
N SER A 95 -3.34 0.30 4.69
CA SER A 95 -2.50 -0.59 5.49
C SER A 95 -1.70 0.18 6.56
N MET A 96 -1.84 -0.22 7.82
CA MET A 96 -1.01 0.25 8.93
C MET A 96 0.45 -0.19 8.77
N ALA A 97 0.68 -1.45 8.40
CA ALA A 97 2.03 -2.02 8.30
C ALA A 97 2.82 -1.51 7.08
N HIS A 98 2.17 -0.82 6.14
CA HIS A 98 2.80 -0.32 4.91
C HIS A 98 2.62 1.20 4.73
N ASN A 99 2.69 1.95 5.83
CA ASN A 99 2.81 3.42 5.85
C ASN A 99 1.59 4.19 5.32
N MET A 100 0.43 3.55 5.17
CA MET A 100 -0.75 4.21 4.60
C MET A 100 -1.69 4.78 5.67
N ALA A 101 -1.76 4.17 6.86
CA ALA A 101 -2.79 4.50 7.85
C ALA A 101 -2.35 5.49 8.94
N THR A 102 -1.05 5.66 9.17
CA THR A 102 -0.52 6.40 10.33
C THR A 102 0.77 7.16 9.98
N SER A 103 1.25 8.01 10.90
CA SER A 103 2.62 8.49 10.86
C SER A 103 3.62 7.34 11.10
N LEU A 104 4.89 7.54 10.70
CA LEU A 104 5.95 6.55 10.95
C LEU A 104 6.24 6.37 12.44
N ALA A 105 6.08 7.42 13.26
CA ALA A 105 6.25 7.33 14.71
C ALA A 105 5.19 6.43 15.34
N VAL A 106 3.92 6.62 14.97
CA VAL A 106 2.82 5.78 15.44
C VAL A 106 2.97 4.34 14.93
N GLN A 107 3.39 4.15 13.68
CA GLN A 107 3.63 2.81 13.13
C GLN A 107 4.73 2.07 13.91
N GLY A 108 5.86 2.72 14.20
CA GLY A 108 6.94 2.14 14.99
C GLY A 108 6.45 1.70 16.38
N ALA A 109 5.68 2.55 17.06
CA ALA A 109 5.08 2.21 18.35
C ALA A 109 4.15 0.99 18.28
N ILE A 110 3.37 0.84 17.19
CA ILE A 110 2.51 -0.33 16.98
C ILE A 110 3.37 -1.58 16.73
N PHE A 111 4.40 -1.49 15.88
CA PHE A 111 5.30 -2.61 15.60
C PHE A 111 6.02 -3.12 16.84
N ASP A 112 6.48 -2.22 17.71
CA ASP A 112 7.14 -2.62 18.96
C ASP A 112 6.21 -3.44 19.86
N VAL A 113 4.97 -2.98 20.06
CA VAL A 113 4.01 -3.69 20.91
C VAL A 113 3.62 -5.04 20.31
N VAL A 114 3.31 -5.08 19.01
CA VAL A 114 2.92 -6.31 18.32
C VAL A 114 4.06 -7.32 18.29
N THR A 115 5.28 -6.88 17.98
CA THR A 115 6.46 -7.77 17.91
C THR A 115 6.79 -8.35 19.28
N ASN A 116 6.78 -7.52 20.34
CA ASN A 116 7.03 -8.00 21.71
C ASN A 116 5.96 -8.99 22.18
N PHE A 117 4.69 -8.72 21.87
CA PHE A 117 3.59 -9.64 22.17
C PHE A 117 3.77 -10.99 21.44
N MET A 118 4.11 -10.98 20.15
CA MET A 118 4.29 -12.20 19.35
C MET A 118 5.53 -13.01 19.76
N ASN A 119 6.55 -12.36 20.32
CA ASN A 119 7.80 -13.01 20.73
C ASN A 119 7.74 -13.61 22.14
N ASP A 120 6.76 -13.22 22.97
CA ASP A 120 6.58 -13.76 24.32
C ASP A 120 5.41 -14.75 24.34
N LYS A 121 5.74 -16.04 24.55
CA LYS A 121 4.75 -17.13 24.60
C LYS A 121 3.75 -17.00 25.76
N ASP A 122 4.10 -16.24 26.80
CA ASP A 122 3.29 -16.04 28.00
C ASP A 122 2.67 -14.63 28.03
N ALA A 123 2.72 -13.90 26.91
CA ALA A 123 2.20 -12.55 26.81
C ALA A 123 0.69 -12.50 27.10
N ASP A 124 0.29 -11.52 27.90
CA ASP A 124 -1.12 -11.25 28.19
C ASP A 124 -1.72 -10.32 27.12
N PRO A 125 -2.73 -10.76 26.33
CA PRO A 125 -3.38 -9.94 25.31
C PRO A 125 -4.05 -8.67 25.87
N ALA A 126 -4.59 -8.72 27.09
CA ALA A 126 -5.23 -7.55 27.71
C ALA A 126 -4.20 -6.47 28.03
N LYS A 127 -3.05 -6.89 28.57
CA LYS A 127 -1.90 -6.01 28.80
C LYS A 127 -1.35 -5.43 27.50
N ALA A 128 -1.17 -6.25 26.46
CA ALA A 128 -0.67 -5.79 25.16
C ALA A 128 -1.62 -4.75 24.52
N SER A 129 -2.92 -4.93 24.66
CA SER A 129 -3.93 -3.97 24.18
C SER A 129 -3.83 -2.61 24.91
N ALA A 130 -3.64 -2.63 26.22
CA ALA A 130 -3.43 -1.40 27.01
C ALA A 130 -2.10 -0.70 26.68
N GLN A 131 -1.04 -1.48 26.46
CA GLN A 131 0.26 -0.98 26.00
C GLN A 131 0.15 -0.34 24.63
N LEU A 132 -0.57 -0.96 23.69
CA LEU A 132 -0.80 -0.44 22.35
C LEU A 132 -1.47 0.94 22.40
N ALA A 133 -2.57 1.07 23.15
CA ALA A 133 -3.29 2.34 23.28
C ALA A 133 -2.40 3.45 23.86
N SER A 134 -1.59 3.09 24.87
CA SER A 134 -0.67 4.04 25.53
C SER A 134 0.48 4.45 24.61
N ALA A 135 1.07 3.49 23.89
CA ALA A 135 2.18 3.71 22.96
C ALA A 135 1.75 4.56 21.76
N VAL A 136 0.58 4.29 21.18
CA VAL A 136 0.00 5.12 20.11
C VAL A 136 -0.21 6.55 20.59
N LYS A 137 -0.81 6.74 21.77
CA LYS A 137 -1.05 8.08 22.33
C LYS A 137 0.25 8.86 22.60
N ALA A 138 1.32 8.17 23.00
CA ALA A 138 2.61 8.80 23.25
C ALA A 138 3.38 9.16 21.97
N ALA A 139 3.05 8.54 20.84
CA ALA A 139 3.72 8.73 19.55
C ALA A 139 2.99 9.71 18.61
N GLN A 140 1.86 10.27 19.04
CA GLN A 140 1.06 11.26 18.30
C GLN A 140 1.64 12.67 18.37
#